data_AF-A0A2E0M399-F1
#
_entry.id   AF-A0A2E0M399-F1
#
_cell.length_a   1.000
_cell.length_b   1.000
_cell.length_c   1.000
_cell.angle_alpha   90.00
_cell.angle_beta   90.00
_cell.angle_gamma   90.00
#
_symmetry.space_group_name_H-M   'P 1'
#
loop_
_entity.id
_entity.type
_entity.pdbx_description
1 polymer ?
#
loop_
_entity_poly.entity_id
_entity_poly.type
_entity_poly.pdbx_seq_one_letter_code
_entity_poly.pdbx_strand_id
1 'polypeptide(L)'
;PEVVDAKIIMAPHTKYFAVNDLRDAIAMPLTEKLESGSHVKYVQPTAFISDDFNEGKNDAFHECSDLIEYAKNMATAVDFVDEKTAKKIKINLNYLIREGKEVNPADFDGEGNYGNSNLIELWKVVEEIKLRALDLCEDNAEFETCVMGDPQPIKGEGYVMITRFGYFKLVDRREFSYNNFTNRNRRFATA
;
A
#
# COMPACT_ATOMS: atom_id res chain seq x y z
N PRO A 1 11.70 13.50 25.17
CA PRO A 1 11.06 12.24 24.77
C PRO A 1 10.32 11.60 25.96
N GLU A 2 9.04 11.27 25.77
CA GLU A 2 8.30 10.45 26.73
C GLU A 2 8.86 9.02 26.70
N VAL A 3 9.04 8.41 27.88
CA VAL A 3 9.58 7.05 27.99
C VAL A 3 8.41 6.08 28.14
N VAL A 4 8.33 5.08 27.25
CA VAL A 4 7.29 4.04 27.30
C VAL A 4 7.79 2.86 28.13
N ASP A 5 7.18 2.65 29.31
CA ASP A 5 7.52 1.55 30.22
C ASP A 5 6.84 0.21 29.88
N ALA A 6 5.86 0.23 28.97
CA ALA A 6 5.16 -0.99 28.54
C ALA A 6 6.15 -1.94 27.83
N LYS A 7 6.08 -3.23 28.19
CA LYS A 7 6.98 -4.25 27.61
C LYS A 7 6.62 -4.60 26.16
N ILE A 8 5.36 -4.39 25.78
CA ILE A 8 4.84 -4.71 24.47
C ILE A 8 4.07 -3.49 23.97
N ILE A 9 4.38 -3.06 22.75
CA ILE A 9 3.61 -2.05 22.01
C ILE A 9 2.89 -2.78 20.89
N MET A 10 1.58 -2.59 20.76
CA MET A 10 0.77 -3.23 19.73
C MET A 10 -0.07 -2.21 18.97
N ALA A 11 -0.08 -2.36 17.65
CA ALA A 11 -0.86 -1.54 16.72
C ALA A 11 -1.87 -2.41 15.96
N PRO A 12 -2.94 -2.92 16.61
CA PRO A 12 -3.93 -3.73 15.91
C PRO A 12 -4.84 -2.86 15.03
N HIS A 13 -5.12 -3.32 13.81
CA HIS A 13 -5.92 -2.56 12.83
C HIS A 13 -7.10 -3.36 12.28
N THR A 14 -7.14 -4.66 12.54
CA THR A 14 -8.15 -5.59 12.03
C THR A 14 -8.66 -6.45 13.17
N LYS A 15 -10.00 -6.58 13.26
CA LYS A 15 -10.67 -7.55 14.10
C LYS A 15 -11.33 -8.61 13.22
N TYR A 16 -11.41 -9.82 13.74
CA TYR A 16 -12.03 -10.96 13.06
C TYR A 16 -13.27 -11.38 13.84
N PHE A 17 -14.39 -11.50 13.14
CA PHE A 17 -15.62 -12.03 13.70
C PHE A 17 -15.90 -13.40 13.08
N ALA A 18 -15.96 -14.43 13.92
CA ALA A 18 -16.29 -15.80 13.53
C ALA A 18 -17.59 -16.23 14.23
N VAL A 19 -18.48 -16.90 13.52
CA VAL A 19 -19.72 -17.44 14.11
C VAL A 19 -19.41 -18.75 14.82
N ASN A 20 -18.63 -19.63 14.18
CA ASN A 20 -18.28 -20.95 14.72
C ASN A 20 -16.78 -21.04 15.04
N ASP A 21 -15.92 -20.80 14.06
CA ASP A 21 -14.46 -20.90 14.22
C ASP A 21 -13.72 -20.06 13.17
N LEU A 22 -12.39 -19.96 13.29
CA LEU A 22 -11.60 -19.06 12.45
C LEU A 22 -11.73 -19.29 10.93
N ARG A 23 -12.26 -20.43 10.47
CA ARG A 23 -12.50 -20.70 9.04
C ARG A 23 -13.67 -19.89 8.48
N ASP A 24 -14.60 -19.46 9.32
CA ASP A 24 -15.73 -18.58 8.94
C ASP A 24 -15.50 -17.12 9.34
N ALA A 25 -14.27 -16.78 9.75
CA ALA A 25 -13.93 -15.45 10.22
C ALA A 25 -14.02 -14.39 9.10
N ILE A 26 -14.74 -13.31 9.39
CA ILE A 26 -14.84 -12.12 8.56
C ILE A 26 -13.94 -11.04 9.16
N ALA A 27 -13.02 -10.54 8.36
CA ALA A 27 -12.14 -9.44 8.73
C ALA A 27 -12.87 -8.09 8.63
N MET A 28 -12.70 -7.25 9.66
CA MET A 28 -13.25 -5.90 9.74
C MET A 28 -12.21 -4.94 10.32
N PRO A 29 -12.25 -3.64 9.99
CA PRO A 29 -11.42 -2.66 10.67
C PRO A 29 -11.72 -2.64 12.17
N LEU A 30 -10.66 -2.51 12.97
CA LEU A 30 -10.79 -2.24 14.39
C LEU A 30 -11.08 -0.75 14.59
N THR A 31 -12.33 -0.42 14.91
CA THR A 31 -12.79 0.97 15.11
C THR A 31 -12.85 1.35 16.58
N GLU A 32 -12.91 0.37 17.49
CA GLU A 32 -12.90 0.64 18.93
C GLU A 32 -11.50 0.96 19.43
N LYS A 33 -11.40 1.92 20.37
CA LYS A 33 -10.16 2.20 21.09
C LYS A 33 -9.92 1.11 22.12
N LEU A 34 -8.74 0.49 22.07
CA LEU A 34 -8.29 -0.49 23.04
C LEU A 34 -7.65 0.21 24.24
N GLU A 35 -7.96 -0.30 25.43
CA GLU A 35 -7.41 0.22 26.66
C GLU A 35 -5.99 -0.35 26.90
N SER A 36 -5.03 0.56 27.07
CA SER A 36 -3.66 0.19 27.44
C SER A 36 -3.60 -0.17 28.92
N GLY A 37 -2.73 -1.11 29.27
CA GLY A 37 -2.45 -1.51 30.64
C GLY A 37 -0.98 -1.34 31.02
N SER A 38 -0.59 -1.89 32.16
CA SER A 38 0.80 -1.81 32.66
C SER A 38 1.82 -2.60 31.84
N HIS A 39 1.37 -3.59 31.05
CA HIS A 39 2.25 -4.48 30.28
C HIS A 39 2.18 -4.26 28.77
N VAL A 40 1.03 -3.80 28.27
CA VAL A 40 0.75 -3.64 26.85
C VAL A 40 0.25 -2.22 26.60
N LYS A 41 0.94 -1.50 25.73
CA LYS A 41 0.49 -0.21 25.18
C LYS A 41 -0.13 -0.47 23.81
N TYR A 42 -1.40 -0.10 23.64
CA TYR A 42 -2.04 -0.08 22.33
C TYR A 42 -1.84 1.29 21.69
N VAL A 43 -1.41 1.30 20.43
CA VAL A 43 -1.30 2.50 19.60
C VAL A 43 -2.26 2.36 18.42
N GLN A 44 -3.12 3.37 18.24
CA GLN A 44 -4.17 3.38 17.21
C GLN A 44 -4.28 4.79 16.63
N PRO A 45 -3.29 5.23 15.81
CA PRO A 45 -3.36 6.52 15.13
C PRO A 45 -4.54 6.56 14.17
N THR A 46 -5.06 7.76 13.94
CA THR A 46 -6.08 8.04 12.93
C THR A 46 -5.38 8.51 11.66
N ALA A 47 -5.52 7.73 10.59
CA ALA A 47 -5.09 8.13 9.26
C ALA A 47 -6.16 8.98 8.58
N PHE A 48 -5.74 9.98 7.82
CA PHE A 48 -6.62 10.88 7.08
C PHE A 48 -5.97 11.31 5.76
N ILE A 49 -6.80 11.84 4.85
CA ILE A 49 -6.34 12.38 3.57
C ILE A 49 -6.06 13.87 3.77
N SER A 50 -4.80 14.25 3.63
CA SER A 50 -4.29 15.62 3.59
C SER A 50 -4.24 16.08 2.14
N ASP A 51 -5.43 16.30 1.59
CA ASP A 51 -5.64 16.88 0.27
C ASP A 51 -6.05 18.35 0.47
N ASP A 52 -5.51 19.27 -0.32
CA ASP A 52 -5.76 20.71 -0.15
C ASP A 52 -7.13 21.17 -0.71
N PHE A 53 -7.89 20.26 -1.32
CA PHE A 53 -9.25 20.54 -1.80
C PHE A 53 -10.21 20.84 -0.63
N ASN A 54 -11.08 21.84 -0.77
CA ASN A 54 -12.10 22.21 0.23
C ASN A 54 -11.61 22.36 1.69
N GLU A 55 -10.48 23.05 1.92
CA GLU A 55 -9.97 23.35 3.26
C GLU A 55 -9.71 22.09 4.14
N GLY A 56 -9.27 20.98 3.53
CA GLY A 56 -8.82 19.78 4.24
C GLY A 56 -9.94 18.85 4.75
N LYS A 57 -11.19 19.02 4.29
CA LYS A 57 -12.30 18.08 4.57
C LYS A 57 -12.48 17.11 3.41
N ASN A 58 -11.60 16.12 3.31
CA ASN A 58 -11.58 15.23 2.15
C ASN A 58 -11.91 13.78 2.50
N ASP A 59 -12.93 13.25 1.82
CA ASP A 59 -13.30 11.84 1.79
C ASP A 59 -12.79 11.13 0.53
N ALA A 60 -12.00 11.84 -0.29
CA ALA A 60 -11.43 11.38 -1.55
C ALA A 60 -10.09 12.08 -1.87
N PHE A 61 -9.33 11.49 -2.79
CA PHE A 61 -8.10 12.07 -3.35
C PHE A 61 -8.43 12.94 -4.57
N HIS A 62 -8.95 14.15 -4.34
CA HIS A 62 -9.32 15.10 -5.38
C HIS A 62 -8.14 15.49 -6.26
N GLU A 63 -6.95 15.63 -5.68
CA GLU A 63 -5.72 15.92 -6.43
C GLU A 63 -5.31 14.80 -7.40
N CYS A 64 -5.85 13.58 -7.25
CA CYS A 64 -5.64 12.48 -8.20
C CYS A 64 -6.61 12.51 -9.39
N SER A 65 -7.58 13.44 -9.43
CA SER A 65 -8.70 13.40 -10.40
C SER A 65 -8.23 13.40 -11.86
N ASP A 66 -7.27 14.27 -12.21
CA ASP A 66 -6.76 14.38 -13.59
C ASP A 66 -6.04 13.09 -14.02
N LEU A 67 -5.22 12.51 -13.14
CA LEU A 67 -4.55 11.23 -13.40
C LEU A 67 -5.55 10.08 -13.51
N ILE A 68 -6.62 10.07 -12.70
CA ILE A 68 -7.69 9.08 -12.78
C ILE A 68 -8.46 9.21 -14.11
N GLU A 69 -8.75 10.43 -14.56
CA GLU A 69 -9.38 10.66 -15.86
C GLU A 69 -8.48 10.21 -17.01
N TYR A 70 -7.18 10.54 -16.94
CA TYR A 70 -6.19 10.08 -17.89
C TYR A 70 -6.14 8.55 -17.96
N ALA A 71 -6.08 7.86 -16.82
CA ALA A 71 -6.08 6.39 -16.74
C ALA A 71 -7.36 5.78 -17.35
N LYS A 72 -8.53 6.39 -17.10
CA LYS A 72 -9.81 5.94 -17.69
C LYS A 72 -9.80 6.06 -19.20
N ASN A 73 -9.31 7.18 -19.73
CA ASN A 73 -9.22 7.39 -21.18
C ASN A 73 -8.25 6.38 -21.80
N MET A 74 -7.07 6.18 -21.20
CA MET A 74 -6.10 5.20 -21.65
C MET A 74 -6.66 3.77 -21.66
N ALA A 75 -7.43 3.39 -20.62
CA ALA A 75 -8.01 2.06 -20.52
C ALA A 75 -8.94 1.71 -21.68
N THR A 76 -9.51 2.70 -22.40
CA THR A 76 -10.32 2.46 -23.60
C THR A 76 -9.51 1.96 -24.81
N ALA A 77 -8.20 2.20 -24.81
CA ALA A 77 -7.26 1.80 -25.86
C ALA A 77 -6.40 0.58 -25.46
N VAL A 78 -6.70 -0.06 -24.33
CA VAL A 78 -5.97 -1.22 -23.80
C VAL A 78 -6.72 -2.51 -24.13
N ASP A 79 -6.04 -3.40 -24.85
CA ASP A 79 -6.47 -4.80 -25.00
C ASP A 79 -6.11 -5.58 -23.73
N PHE A 80 -7.11 -5.80 -22.87
CA PHE A 80 -6.92 -6.57 -21.65
C PHE A 80 -6.68 -8.06 -21.95
N VAL A 81 -5.72 -8.63 -21.22
CA VAL A 81 -5.30 -10.03 -21.38
C VAL A 81 -6.09 -10.97 -20.46
N ASP A 82 -6.07 -12.27 -20.78
CA ASP A 82 -6.66 -13.30 -19.93
C ASP A 82 -5.89 -13.50 -18.61
N GLU A 83 -6.49 -14.21 -17.65
CA GLU A 83 -5.90 -14.42 -16.33
C GLU A 83 -4.55 -15.16 -16.38
N LYS A 84 -4.39 -16.09 -17.34
CA LYS A 84 -3.15 -16.86 -17.52
C LYS A 84 -2.00 -15.96 -17.95
N THR A 85 -2.29 -15.04 -18.86
CA THR A 85 -1.35 -14.08 -19.42
C THR A 85 -1.02 -13.00 -18.39
N ALA A 86 -2.03 -12.49 -17.67
CA ALA A 86 -1.83 -11.56 -16.56
C ALA A 86 -0.90 -12.13 -15.46
N LYS A 87 -1.02 -13.43 -15.15
CA LYS A 87 -0.11 -14.10 -14.20
C LYS A 87 1.34 -14.09 -14.69
N LYS A 88 1.59 -14.26 -15.99
CA LYS A 88 2.93 -14.21 -16.57
C LYS A 88 3.50 -12.78 -16.56
N ILE A 89 2.70 -11.79 -16.93
CA ILE A 89 3.08 -10.37 -16.81
C ILE A 89 3.50 -10.04 -15.37
N LYS A 90 2.70 -10.47 -14.38
CA LYS A 90 3.01 -10.26 -12.95
C LYS A 90 4.35 -10.88 -12.54
N ILE A 91 4.68 -12.07 -13.06
CA ILE A 91 5.98 -12.71 -12.81
C ILE A 91 7.12 -11.85 -13.39
N ASN A 92 6.97 -11.35 -14.63
CA ASN A 92 7.95 -10.48 -15.27
C ASN A 92 8.15 -9.17 -14.49
N LEU A 93 7.06 -8.52 -14.06
CA LEU A 93 7.12 -7.31 -13.23
C LEU A 93 7.83 -7.56 -11.90
N ASN A 94 7.50 -8.67 -11.21
CA ASN A 94 8.18 -9.04 -9.96
C ASN A 94 9.67 -9.32 -10.17
N TYR A 95 10.04 -9.94 -11.29
CA TYR A 95 11.44 -10.14 -11.66
C TYR A 95 12.15 -8.80 -11.82
N LEU A 96 11.62 -7.88 -12.62
CA LEU A 96 12.22 -6.55 -12.84
C LEU A 96 12.41 -5.82 -11.50
N ILE A 97 11.39 -5.82 -10.65
CA ILE A 97 11.45 -5.19 -9.33
C ILE A 97 12.51 -5.83 -8.45
N ARG A 98 12.58 -7.17 -8.37
CA ARG A 98 13.60 -7.87 -7.58
C ARG A 98 15.02 -7.53 -8.03
N GLU A 99 15.24 -7.41 -9.34
CA GLU A 99 16.54 -7.05 -9.91
C GLU A 99 16.83 -5.53 -9.85
N GLY A 100 15.93 -4.72 -9.29
CA GLY A 100 16.06 -3.26 -9.24
C GLY A 100 15.96 -2.59 -10.62
N LYS A 101 15.46 -3.31 -11.64
CA LYS A 101 15.35 -2.82 -13.01
C LYS A 101 14.11 -1.94 -13.18
N GLU A 102 14.21 -0.97 -14.07
CA GLU A 102 13.07 -0.16 -14.49
C GLU A 102 12.07 -0.99 -15.29
N VAL A 103 10.78 -0.67 -15.12
CA VAL A 103 9.70 -1.20 -15.96
C VAL A 103 9.49 -0.24 -17.13
N ASN A 104 10.01 -0.60 -18.29
CA ASN A 104 9.78 0.11 -19.54
C ASN A 104 8.64 -0.56 -20.33
N PRO A 105 7.52 0.13 -20.61
CA PRO A 105 6.40 -0.43 -21.36
C PRO A 105 6.81 -1.04 -22.71
N ALA A 106 7.73 -0.40 -23.42
CA ALA A 106 8.21 -0.84 -24.74
C ALA A 106 8.82 -2.25 -24.73
N ASP A 107 9.37 -2.70 -23.59
CA ASP A 107 9.94 -4.03 -23.48
C ASP A 107 8.87 -5.13 -23.53
N PHE A 108 7.59 -4.79 -23.32
CA PHE A 108 6.49 -5.77 -23.26
C PHE A 108 5.83 -6.05 -24.62
N ASP A 109 6.17 -5.33 -25.68
CA ASP A 109 5.70 -5.62 -27.05
C ASP A 109 6.45 -6.79 -27.71
N GLY A 110 7.55 -7.24 -27.13
CA GLY A 110 8.37 -8.33 -27.66
C GLY A 110 7.81 -9.74 -27.42
N GLU A 111 8.18 -10.69 -28.30
CA GLU A 111 7.85 -12.11 -28.13
C GLU A 111 8.34 -12.62 -26.77
N GLY A 112 7.43 -13.23 -25.98
CA GLY A 112 7.75 -13.84 -24.69
C GLY A 112 7.56 -12.94 -23.46
N ASN A 113 7.17 -11.67 -23.61
CA ASN A 113 6.90 -10.77 -22.49
C ASN A 113 5.41 -10.68 -22.10
N TYR A 114 4.55 -11.37 -22.85
CA TYR A 114 3.15 -11.68 -22.54
C TYR A 114 2.24 -10.46 -22.31
N GLY A 115 2.65 -9.25 -22.69
CA GLY A 115 1.86 -8.02 -22.57
C GLY A 115 1.83 -7.21 -23.87
N ASN A 116 1.36 -5.98 -23.78
CA ASN A 116 1.59 -4.92 -24.76
C ASN A 116 1.95 -3.63 -24.02
N SER A 117 2.59 -2.69 -24.71
CA SER A 117 3.02 -1.41 -24.13
C SER A 117 1.87 -0.67 -23.46
N ASN A 118 0.69 -0.58 -24.10
CA ASN A 118 -0.45 0.17 -23.57
C ASN A 118 -0.93 -0.37 -22.21
N LEU A 119 -0.99 -1.69 -22.02
CA LEU A 119 -1.41 -2.31 -20.76
C LEU A 119 -0.40 -2.02 -19.64
N ILE A 120 0.90 -2.02 -19.96
CA ILE A 120 1.95 -1.72 -18.99
C ILE A 120 2.02 -0.23 -18.68
N GLU A 121 1.76 0.63 -19.66
CA GLU A 121 1.62 2.06 -19.46
C GLU A 121 0.43 2.37 -18.54
N LEU A 122 -0.73 1.75 -18.76
CA LEU A 122 -1.87 1.86 -17.84
C LEU A 122 -1.51 1.38 -16.43
N TRP A 123 -0.76 0.27 -16.32
CA TRP A 123 -0.27 -0.21 -15.03
C TRP A 123 0.64 0.82 -14.32
N LYS A 124 1.54 1.50 -15.05
CA LYS A 124 2.40 2.57 -14.50
C LYS A 124 1.58 3.78 -14.04
N VAL A 125 0.58 4.20 -14.81
CA VAL A 125 -0.31 5.30 -14.42
C VAL A 125 -1.08 4.93 -13.14
N VAL A 126 -1.57 3.69 -13.03
CA VAL A 126 -2.23 3.23 -11.81
C VAL A 126 -1.24 3.18 -10.62
N GLU A 127 0.02 2.79 -10.84
CA GLU A 127 1.07 2.88 -9.83
C GLU A 127 1.29 4.32 -9.36
N GLU A 128 1.39 5.27 -10.30
CA GLU A 128 1.55 6.70 -10.02
C GLU A 128 0.39 7.29 -9.23
N ILE A 129 -0.86 6.96 -9.60
CA ILE A 129 -2.06 7.36 -8.84
C ILE A 129 -1.96 6.87 -7.39
N LYS A 130 -1.49 5.63 -7.16
CA LYS A 130 -1.37 5.08 -5.82
C LYS A 130 -0.25 5.73 -5.02
N LEU A 131 0.86 6.10 -5.65
CA LEU A 131 1.94 6.85 -5.02
C LEU A 131 1.47 8.27 -4.65
N ARG A 132 0.77 8.96 -5.55
CA ARG A 132 0.20 10.27 -5.26
C ARG A 132 -0.80 10.20 -4.10
N ALA A 133 -1.70 9.21 -4.11
CA ALA A 133 -2.63 8.99 -3.02
C ALA A 133 -1.91 8.67 -1.69
N LEU A 134 -0.80 7.92 -1.73
CA LEU A 134 0.03 7.65 -0.56
C LEU A 134 0.67 8.94 -0.01
N ASP A 135 1.16 9.83 -0.87
CA ASP A 135 1.78 11.10 -0.45
C ASP A 135 0.79 12.01 0.28
N LEU A 136 -0.47 11.99 -0.15
CA LEU A 136 -1.59 12.72 0.44
C LEU A 136 -2.12 12.06 1.74
N CYS A 137 -1.62 10.89 2.12
CA CYS A 137 -1.98 10.29 3.40
C CYS A 137 -1.11 10.86 4.53
N GLU A 138 -1.79 11.15 5.64
CA GLU A 138 -1.19 11.56 6.91
C GLU A 138 -1.85 10.81 8.06
N ASP A 139 -1.23 10.89 9.22
CA ASP A 139 -1.79 10.39 10.46
C ASP A 139 -1.38 11.27 11.64
N ASN A 140 -2.07 11.09 12.75
CA ASN A 140 -1.82 11.80 14.00
C ASN A 140 -1.08 10.92 15.02
N ALA A 141 -0.17 10.03 14.59
CA ALA A 141 0.61 9.24 15.51
C ALA A 141 1.42 10.11 16.48
N GLU A 142 1.43 9.72 17.75
CA GLU A 142 2.24 10.35 18.79
C GLU A 142 3.69 9.82 18.80
N PHE A 143 4.10 9.13 17.73
CA PHE A 143 5.40 8.51 17.57
C PHE A 143 5.89 8.65 16.12
N GLU A 144 7.21 8.68 15.96
CA GLU A 144 7.86 8.62 14.65
C GLU A 144 8.22 7.18 14.33
N THR A 145 8.14 6.80 13.04
CA THR A 145 8.62 5.50 12.57
C THR A 145 9.97 5.72 11.91
N CYS A 146 10.96 4.89 12.24
CA CYS A 146 12.30 4.95 11.66
C CYS A 146 12.76 3.55 11.21
N VAL A 147 13.64 3.48 10.23
CA VAL A 147 14.28 2.20 9.87
C VAL A 147 15.34 1.87 10.91
N MET A 148 15.41 0.62 11.38
CA MET A 148 16.44 0.19 12.33
C MET A 148 17.86 0.55 11.85
N GLY A 149 18.53 1.43 12.59
CA GLY A 149 19.88 1.93 12.28
C GLY A 149 19.93 3.23 11.49
N ASP A 150 18.77 3.77 11.08
CA ASP A 150 18.63 5.08 10.45
C ASP A 150 17.66 5.95 11.29
N PRO A 151 18.12 7.02 11.93
CA PRO A 151 17.27 7.86 12.75
C PRO A 151 16.30 8.74 11.94
N GLN A 152 16.39 8.76 10.61
CA GLN A 152 15.51 9.57 9.77
C GLN A 152 14.07 9.04 9.84
N PRO A 153 13.08 9.87 10.24
CA PRO A 153 11.68 9.46 10.25
C PRO A 153 11.15 9.16 8.85
N ILE A 154 10.29 8.14 8.77
CA ILE A 154 9.56 7.71 7.58
C ILE A 154 8.06 7.61 7.90
N LYS A 155 7.18 7.69 6.88
CA LYS A 155 5.71 7.54 7.02
C LYS A 155 5.26 6.07 7.28
N GLY A 156 6.15 5.22 7.78
CA GLY A 156 5.92 3.77 7.88
C GLY A 156 5.83 3.07 6.51
N GLU A 157 5.23 1.87 6.48
CA GLU A 157 5.11 1.07 5.24
C GLU A 157 4.01 1.55 4.29
N GLY A 158 3.04 2.33 4.80
CA GLY A 158 1.91 2.86 4.05
C GLY A 158 0.56 2.69 4.77
N TYR A 159 -0.54 2.90 4.03
CA TYR A 159 -1.89 2.98 4.57
C TYR A 159 -2.85 1.94 3.97
N VAL A 160 -3.93 1.66 4.69
CA VAL A 160 -5.04 0.83 4.21
C VAL A 160 -6.28 1.68 4.03
N MET A 161 -6.73 1.83 2.79
CA MET A 161 -7.96 2.52 2.44
C MET A 161 -9.13 1.53 2.39
N ILE A 162 -10.25 1.93 3.00
CA ILE A 162 -11.50 1.16 3.02
C ILE A 162 -12.53 1.93 2.20
N THR A 163 -13.10 1.27 1.20
CA THR A 163 -14.16 1.83 0.36
C THR A 163 -15.30 0.83 0.21
N ARG A 164 -16.42 1.27 -0.39
CA ARG A 164 -17.50 0.36 -0.80
C ARG A 164 -17.07 -0.72 -1.80
N PHE A 165 -15.92 -0.55 -2.45
CA PHE A 165 -15.37 -1.48 -3.44
C PHE A 165 -14.36 -2.47 -2.83
N GLY A 166 -14.03 -2.32 -1.54
CA GLY A 166 -13.11 -3.19 -0.84
C GLY A 166 -11.95 -2.46 -0.17
N TYR A 167 -10.94 -3.24 0.17
CA TYR A 167 -9.75 -2.83 0.91
C TYR A 167 -8.58 -2.66 -0.04
N PHE A 168 -7.93 -1.49 -0.01
CA PHE A 168 -6.81 -1.17 -0.87
C PHE A 168 -5.60 -0.78 -0.04
N LYS A 169 -4.45 -1.41 -0.31
CA LYS A 169 -3.17 -1.01 0.25
C LYS A 169 -2.57 0.11 -0.60
N LEU A 170 -2.22 1.22 0.04
CA LEU A 170 -1.42 2.31 -0.50
C LEU A 170 -0.01 2.15 0.06
N VAL A 171 0.91 1.68 -0.77
CA VAL A 171 2.29 1.38 -0.41
C VAL A 171 3.16 1.71 -1.63
N ASP A 172 4.40 2.16 -1.42
CA ASP A 172 5.38 2.15 -2.49
C ASP A 172 5.71 0.69 -2.80
N ARG A 173 5.04 0.18 -3.86
CA ARG A 173 5.17 -1.22 -4.24
C ARG A 173 6.59 -1.55 -4.65
N ARG A 174 7.31 -0.62 -5.29
CA ARG A 174 8.64 -0.86 -5.82
C ARG A 174 9.62 -1.04 -4.67
N GLU A 175 9.65 -0.09 -3.73
CA GLU A 175 10.53 -0.15 -2.56
C GLU A 175 10.15 -1.34 -1.65
N PHE A 176 8.86 -1.44 -1.29
CA PHE A 176 8.38 -2.51 -0.41
C PHE A 176 8.71 -3.89 -0.96
N SER A 177 8.42 -4.14 -2.24
CA SER A 177 8.65 -5.47 -2.83
C SER A 177 10.14 -5.74 -3.05
N TYR A 178 10.93 -4.75 -3.49
CA TYR A 178 12.38 -4.91 -3.67
C TYR A 178 13.05 -5.30 -2.35
N ASN A 179 12.76 -4.57 -1.27
CA ASN A 179 13.30 -4.87 0.05
C ASN A 179 12.86 -6.26 0.52
N ASN A 180 11.59 -6.64 0.35
CA ASN A 180 11.12 -7.98 0.71
C ASN A 180 11.76 -9.11 -0.14
N PHE A 181 12.03 -8.89 -1.42
CA PHE A 181 12.64 -9.90 -2.29
C PHE A 181 14.14 -10.07 -2.08
N THR A 182 14.85 -9.00 -1.69
CA THR A 182 16.32 -9.00 -1.58
C THR A 182 16.82 -9.22 -0.14
N ASN A 183 15.93 -9.16 0.85
CA ASN A 183 16.25 -9.38 2.24
C ASN A 183 16.73 -10.82 2.51
N ARG A 184 18.05 -11.00 2.54
CA ARG A 184 18.72 -12.29 2.72
C ARG A 184 18.42 -12.97 4.05
N ASN A 185 18.00 -12.21 5.05
CA ASN A 185 17.75 -12.72 6.40
C ASN A 185 16.29 -13.09 6.67
N ARG A 186 15.36 -12.88 5.71
CA ARG A 186 13.90 -13.05 5.87
C ARG A 186 13.31 -12.34 7.11
N ARG A 187 14.02 -11.37 7.68
CA ARG A 187 13.54 -10.55 8.78
C ARG A 187 12.79 -9.39 8.15
N PHE A 188 11.47 -9.44 8.09
CA PHE A 188 10.64 -8.34 7.61
C PHE A 188 11.14 -6.99 8.16
N ALA A 189 10.91 -5.90 7.43
CA ALA A 189 11.03 -4.57 8.01
C ALA A 189 10.14 -4.57 9.26
N THR A 190 10.76 -4.61 10.43
CA THR A 190 10.05 -4.51 11.70
C THR A 190 9.84 -3.03 11.91
N ALA A 191 8.58 -2.61 11.81
CA ALA A 191 8.11 -1.33 12.34
C ALA A 191 8.40 -1.23 13.84
#